data_AF-A0A497PWY6-F1
#
_entry.id   AF-A0A497PWY6-F1
#
_cell.length_a   1.000
_cell.length_b   1.000
_cell.length_c   1.000
_cell.angle_alpha   90.00
_cell.angle_beta   90.00
_cell.angle_gamma   90.00
#
_symmetry.space_group_name_H-M   'P 1'
#
loop_
_entity.id
_entity.type
_entity.pdbx_description
1 polymer ?
#
loop_
_entity_poly.entity_id
_entity_poly.type
_entity_poly.pdbx_seq_one_letter_code
_entity_poly.pdbx_strand_id
1 'polypeptide(L)'
;MPTLSEVKPDAPGANEAIERVNEMYREGFQRVRETYRLNEAAVDRLGSYWEDYSVVACFADWCGDARRAIPVLALIEEKTGKKIPTLGGMTKPPPGSSEFWAVPPSPAEVKTFEVTSSPTILVFSREGHEIGRIKTRPRMMPTMEEEILKIIEDHESQAD
;
A
#
# COMPACT_ATOMS: atom_id res chain seq x y z
N MET A 1 -12.06 -15.58 2.67
CA MET A 1 -11.03 -14.66 2.13
C MET A 1 -10.48 -13.87 3.30
N PRO A 2 -9.18 -13.52 3.30
CA PRO A 2 -8.63 -12.62 4.31
C PRO A 2 -9.35 -11.26 4.26
N THR A 3 -9.49 -10.62 5.42
CA THR A 3 -10.21 -9.36 5.57
C THR A 3 -9.33 -8.29 6.22
N LEU A 4 -9.77 -7.04 6.18
CA LEU A 4 -9.06 -5.91 6.80
C LEU A 4 -8.74 -6.13 8.29
N SER A 5 -9.57 -6.90 9.02
CA SER A 5 -9.34 -7.23 10.43
C SER A 5 -8.08 -8.07 10.69
N GLU A 6 -7.50 -8.69 9.66
CA GLU A 6 -6.24 -9.43 9.74
C GLU A 6 -5.01 -8.50 9.80
N VAL A 7 -5.18 -7.21 9.48
CA VAL A 7 -4.11 -6.22 9.63
C VAL A 7 -3.90 -5.94 11.11
N LYS A 8 -2.65 -6.01 11.56
CA LYS A 8 -2.35 -5.73 12.97
C LYS A 8 -2.77 -4.31 13.37
N PRO A 9 -3.44 -4.13 14.53
CA PRO A 9 -3.91 -2.81 14.98
C PRO A 9 -2.79 -1.76 15.14
N ASP A 10 -1.58 -2.21 15.44
CA ASP A 10 -0.38 -1.38 15.65
C ASP A 10 0.46 -1.20 14.37
N ALA A 11 -0.03 -1.65 13.21
CA ALA A 11 0.64 -1.42 11.93
C ALA A 11 0.93 0.08 11.74
N PRO A 12 2.15 0.47 11.35
CA PRO A 12 2.49 1.87 11.18
C PRO A 12 1.73 2.49 10.00
N GLY A 13 1.53 3.80 10.05
CA GLY A 13 1.07 4.57 8.87
C GLY A 13 2.15 4.63 7.80
N ALA A 14 1.80 5.13 6.60
CA ALA A 14 2.76 5.22 5.49
C ALA A 14 3.94 6.15 5.81
N ASN A 15 3.69 7.27 6.50
CA ASN A 15 4.74 8.19 6.93
C ASN A 15 5.70 7.53 7.92
N GLU A 16 5.14 6.89 8.93
CA GLU A 16 5.92 6.18 9.94
C GLU A 16 6.69 4.99 9.35
N ALA A 17 6.09 4.29 8.38
CA ALA A 17 6.74 3.19 7.70
C ALA A 17 8.01 3.63 6.97
N ILE A 18 8.02 4.80 6.32
CA ILE A 18 9.21 5.37 5.68
C ILE A 18 10.34 5.61 6.70
N GLU A 19 10.02 6.14 7.88
CA GLU A 19 11.02 6.35 8.94
C GLU A 19 11.56 5.04 9.51
N ARG A 20 10.77 3.97 9.48
CA ARG A 20 11.16 2.63 9.93
C ARG A 20 11.93 1.82 8.88
N VAL A 21 11.98 2.26 7.63
CA VAL A 21 12.80 1.62 6.58
C VAL A 21 14.27 1.57 7.01
N ASN A 22 14.95 0.47 6.64
CA ASN A 22 16.40 0.35 6.80
C ASN A 22 17.12 1.59 6.27
N GLU A 23 18.04 2.14 7.07
CA GLU A 23 18.75 3.39 6.80
C GLU A 23 19.36 3.44 5.39
N MET A 24 19.87 2.32 4.89
CA MET A 24 20.46 2.21 3.54
C MET A 24 19.49 2.62 2.41
N TYR A 25 18.18 2.44 2.60
CA TYR A 25 17.18 2.69 1.57
C TYR A 25 16.34 3.95 1.84
N ARG A 26 16.35 4.47 3.07
CA ARG A 26 15.44 5.54 3.53
C ARG A 26 15.52 6.81 2.69
N GLU A 27 16.73 7.26 2.36
CA GLU A 27 16.93 8.49 1.55
C GLU A 27 16.16 8.42 0.21
N GLY A 28 16.10 7.24 -0.41
CA GLY A 28 15.38 7.04 -1.65
C GLY A 28 13.87 7.24 -1.52
N PHE A 29 13.27 6.84 -0.39
CA PHE A 29 11.86 7.09 -0.10
C PHE A 29 11.60 8.55 0.21
N GLN A 30 12.44 9.17 1.05
CA GLN A 30 12.31 10.58 1.44
C GLN A 30 12.42 11.51 0.22
N ARG A 31 13.38 11.27 -0.67
CA ARG A 31 13.55 12.06 -1.89
C ARG A 31 12.30 12.05 -2.77
N VAL A 32 11.66 10.89 -2.93
CA VAL A 32 10.42 10.81 -3.72
C VAL A 32 9.27 11.52 -3.00
N ARG A 33 9.16 11.39 -1.68
CA ARG A 33 8.14 12.10 -0.88
C ARG A 33 8.25 13.63 -1.05
N GLU A 34 9.47 14.16 -1.04
CA GLU A 34 9.72 15.60 -1.18
C GLU A 34 9.45 16.13 -2.60
N THR A 35 9.69 15.29 -3.62
CA THR A 35 9.66 15.72 -5.03
C THR A 35 8.37 15.38 -5.76
N TYR A 36 7.65 14.33 -5.34
CA TYR A 36 6.38 13.94 -5.92
C TYR A 36 5.31 15.00 -5.64
N ARG A 37 4.39 15.18 -6.59
CA ARG A 37 3.23 16.06 -6.45
C ARG A 37 1.99 15.24 -6.76
N LEU A 38 1.07 15.19 -5.81
CA LEU A 38 -0.18 14.46 -5.95
C LEU A 38 -1.01 15.06 -7.09
N ASN A 39 -1.76 14.21 -7.78
CA ASN A 39 -2.93 14.69 -8.51
C ASN A 39 -3.99 15.13 -7.49
N GLU A 40 -4.03 16.43 -7.20
CA GLU A 40 -4.90 17.01 -6.17
C GLU A 40 -6.37 16.63 -6.36
N ALA A 41 -6.87 16.66 -7.61
CA ALA A 41 -8.25 16.31 -7.94
C ALA A 41 -8.57 14.84 -7.66
N ALA A 42 -7.64 13.93 -7.96
CA ALA A 42 -7.80 12.52 -7.66
C ALA A 42 -7.82 12.28 -6.15
N VAL A 43 -6.94 12.93 -5.39
CA VAL A 43 -6.89 12.76 -3.92
C VAL A 43 -8.08 13.41 -3.22
N ASP A 44 -8.57 14.55 -3.71
CA ASP A 44 -9.80 15.17 -3.17
C ASP A 44 -11.01 14.25 -3.34
N ARG A 45 -11.13 13.63 -4.52
CA ARG A 45 -12.20 12.66 -4.79
C ARG A 45 -12.01 11.35 -4.02
N LEU A 46 -10.76 10.91 -3.84
CA LEU A 46 -10.46 9.76 -2.98
C LEU A 46 -10.85 10.05 -1.52
N GLY A 47 -10.67 11.29 -1.07
CA GLY A 47 -11.06 11.74 0.26
C GLY A 47 -12.55 11.57 0.57
N SER A 48 -13.44 11.69 -0.43
CA SER A 48 -14.88 11.45 -0.22
C SER A 48 -15.24 9.98 -0.01
N TYR A 49 -14.36 9.04 -0.35
CA TYR A 49 -14.59 7.61 -0.18
C TYR A 49 -13.98 7.03 1.10
N TRP A 50 -13.19 7.82 1.85
CA TRP A 50 -12.33 7.27 2.90
C TRP A 50 -13.06 6.78 4.15
N GLU A 51 -14.35 7.09 4.32
CA GLU A 51 -15.16 6.52 5.41
C GLU A 51 -15.64 5.09 5.09
N ASP A 52 -15.77 4.76 3.80
CA ASP A 52 -16.29 3.47 3.34
C ASP A 52 -15.20 2.57 2.75
N TYR A 53 -13.96 3.07 2.61
CA TYR A 53 -12.85 2.32 2.03
C TYR A 53 -11.57 2.45 2.85
N SER A 54 -10.75 1.41 2.81
CA SER A 54 -9.45 1.36 3.49
C SER A 54 -8.35 0.89 2.54
N VAL A 55 -7.16 1.47 2.68
CA VAL A 55 -5.98 1.12 1.89
C VAL A 55 -4.91 0.57 2.81
N VAL A 56 -4.28 -0.54 2.42
CA VAL A 56 -3.19 -1.20 3.16
C VAL A 56 -2.05 -1.48 2.19
N ALA A 57 -0.80 -1.31 2.61
CA ALA A 57 0.36 -1.63 1.78
C ALA A 57 1.29 -2.62 2.46
N CYS A 58 1.87 -3.52 1.67
CA CYS A 58 2.98 -4.40 2.06
C CYS A 58 4.17 -4.13 1.14
N PHE A 59 5.38 -3.97 1.70
CA PHE A 59 6.56 -3.71 0.87
C PHE A 59 7.88 -4.24 1.47
N ALA A 60 8.85 -4.45 0.57
CA ALA A 60 10.24 -4.70 0.89
C ALA A 60 11.05 -3.41 0.76
N ASP A 61 11.83 -3.08 1.78
CA ASP A 61 12.62 -1.86 1.89
C ASP A 61 13.57 -1.64 0.69
N TRP A 62 14.19 -2.72 0.20
CA TRP A 62 15.14 -2.68 -0.91
C TRP A 62 14.48 -2.51 -2.29
N CYS A 63 13.15 -2.61 -2.38
CA CYS A 63 12.42 -2.63 -3.64
C CYS A 63 12.37 -1.24 -4.31
N GLY A 64 12.74 -1.18 -5.59
CA GLY A 64 12.69 0.06 -6.38
C GLY A 64 11.27 0.55 -6.69
N ASP A 65 10.31 -0.35 -6.86
CA ASP A 65 8.90 0.02 -7.03
C ASP A 65 8.32 0.56 -5.72
N ALA A 66 8.75 0.03 -4.57
CA ALA A 66 8.26 0.48 -3.26
C ALA A 66 8.72 1.91 -2.97
N ARG A 67 9.97 2.21 -3.33
CA ARG A 67 10.53 3.58 -3.30
C ARG A 67 9.73 4.59 -4.12
N ARG A 68 8.97 4.16 -5.13
CA ARG A 68 8.08 5.02 -5.91
C ARG A 68 6.66 5.10 -5.33
N ALA A 69 6.14 4.01 -4.80
CA ALA A 69 4.74 3.91 -4.37
C ALA A 69 4.49 4.41 -2.94
N ILE A 70 5.29 3.94 -1.96
CA ILE A 70 5.04 4.22 -0.54
C ILE A 70 5.10 5.72 -0.21
N PRO A 71 6.01 6.51 -0.80
CA PRO A 71 5.99 7.96 -0.62
C PRO A 71 4.69 8.62 -1.08
N VAL A 72 4.06 8.10 -2.15
CA VAL A 72 2.77 8.61 -2.61
C VAL A 72 1.67 8.31 -1.58
N LEU A 73 1.67 7.11 -0.99
CA LEU A 73 0.74 6.78 0.09
C LEU A 73 0.96 7.67 1.32
N ALA A 74 2.21 7.99 1.66
CA ALA A 74 2.52 8.91 2.76
C ALA A 74 1.96 10.32 2.51
N LEU A 75 2.04 10.82 1.27
CA LEU A 75 1.46 12.11 0.90
C LEU A 75 -0.09 12.07 0.89
N ILE A 76 -0.70 10.96 0.45
CA ILE A 76 -2.16 10.77 0.55
C ILE A 76 -2.59 10.77 2.03
N GLU A 77 -1.87 10.05 2.89
CA GLU A 77 -2.10 10.02 4.34
C GLU A 77 -2.00 11.41 4.96
N GLU A 78 -0.99 12.21 4.59
CA GLU A 78 -0.84 13.61 5.04
C GLU A 78 -2.01 14.48 4.60
N LYS A 79 -2.39 14.41 3.31
CA LYS A 79 -3.43 15.27 2.73
C LYS A 79 -4.82 14.93 3.26
N THR A 80 -5.13 13.64 3.41
CA THR A 80 -6.45 13.18 3.87
C THR A 80 -6.56 13.16 5.39
N GLY A 81 -5.43 13.14 6.11
CA GLY A 81 -5.39 12.93 7.56
C GLY A 81 -5.73 11.50 7.97
N LYS A 82 -5.75 10.56 7.02
CA LYS A 82 -6.21 9.20 7.24
C LYS A 82 -5.06 8.21 7.13
N LYS A 83 -4.88 7.43 8.19
CA LYS A 83 -3.81 6.44 8.30
C LYS A 83 -3.94 5.36 7.21
N ILE A 84 -2.85 5.07 6.52
CA ILE A 84 -2.71 3.95 5.59
C ILE A 84 -1.76 2.92 6.22
N PRO A 85 -2.28 1.83 6.82
CA PRO A 85 -1.44 0.77 7.36
C PRO A 85 -0.42 0.26 6.33
N THR A 86 0.86 0.39 6.64
CA THR A 86 1.94 0.16 5.68
C THR A 86 3.01 -0.74 6.30
N LEU A 87 3.00 -2.01 5.91
CA LEU A 87 3.78 -3.09 6.48
C LEU A 87 5.09 -3.30 5.69
N GLY A 88 6.19 -2.80 6.24
CA GLY A 88 7.54 -2.94 5.67
C GLY A 88 8.29 -4.21 6.09
N GLY A 89 9.58 -4.30 5.75
CA GLY A 89 10.48 -5.38 6.23
C GLY A 89 10.37 -6.70 5.48
N MET A 90 9.70 -6.76 4.32
CA MET A 90 9.59 -7.98 3.54
C MET A 90 10.96 -8.49 3.07
N THR A 91 11.20 -9.79 3.27
CA THR A 91 12.47 -10.46 2.97
C THR A 91 12.24 -11.68 2.09
N LYS A 92 13.13 -11.89 1.11
CA LYS A 92 13.10 -13.07 0.24
C LYS A 92 13.40 -14.35 1.04
N PRO A 93 12.79 -15.49 0.70
CA PRO A 93 13.13 -16.75 1.33
C PRO A 93 14.49 -17.26 0.86
N PRO A 94 15.05 -18.28 1.55
CA PRO A 94 16.25 -18.96 1.10
C PRO A 94 16.12 -19.47 -0.34
N PRO A 95 17.23 -19.54 -1.10
CA PRO A 95 17.22 -20.11 -2.44
C PRO A 95 16.59 -21.51 -2.47
N GLY A 96 15.73 -21.76 -3.47
CA GLY A 96 15.03 -23.04 -3.62
C GLY A 96 13.70 -23.16 -2.88
N SER A 97 13.29 -22.14 -2.11
CA SER A 97 11.97 -22.08 -1.50
C SER A 97 10.86 -21.96 -2.56
N SER A 98 9.70 -22.59 -2.30
CA SER A 98 8.45 -22.40 -3.06
C SER A 98 7.67 -21.16 -2.64
N GLU A 99 8.03 -20.54 -1.52
CA GLU A 99 7.37 -19.35 -1.00
C GLU A 99 7.86 -18.08 -1.72
N PHE A 100 7.03 -17.03 -1.74
CA PHE A 100 7.47 -15.71 -2.25
C PHE A 100 8.25 -14.91 -1.21
N TRP A 101 7.99 -15.13 0.08
CA TRP A 101 8.54 -14.35 1.20
C TRP A 101 8.89 -15.23 2.39
N ALA A 102 9.96 -14.89 3.11
CA ALA A 102 10.27 -15.50 4.40
C ALA A 102 9.37 -14.92 5.49
N VAL A 103 8.57 -15.75 6.16
CA VAL A 103 7.69 -15.34 7.26
C VAL A 103 7.97 -16.25 8.47
N PRO A 104 8.68 -15.79 9.51
CA PRO A 104 9.40 -14.51 9.66
C PRO A 104 10.65 -14.41 8.75
N PRO A 105 11.26 -13.21 8.55
CA PRO A 105 11.01 -11.93 9.23
C PRO A 105 9.97 -11.02 8.59
N SER A 106 9.39 -11.38 7.44
CA SER A 106 8.34 -10.57 6.81
C SER A 106 7.08 -10.55 7.68
N PRO A 107 6.22 -9.52 7.57
CA PRO A 107 4.91 -9.48 8.21
C PRO A 107 4.08 -10.73 7.88
N ALA A 108 3.28 -11.20 8.85
CA ALA A 108 2.43 -12.39 8.66
C ALA A 108 1.35 -12.14 7.60
N GLU A 109 0.90 -10.90 7.51
CA GLU A 109 -0.05 -10.34 6.55
C GLU A 109 0.33 -10.62 5.10
N VAL A 110 1.64 -10.72 4.80
CA VAL A 110 2.13 -11.07 3.45
C VAL A 110 1.66 -12.46 3.04
N LYS A 111 1.60 -13.40 3.99
CA LYS A 111 1.04 -14.74 3.75
C LYS A 111 -0.49 -14.70 3.76
N THR A 112 -1.09 -14.01 4.73
CA THR A 112 -2.55 -13.90 4.86
C THR A 112 -3.21 -13.30 3.63
N PHE A 113 -2.64 -12.24 3.05
CA PHE A 113 -3.15 -11.57 1.85
C PHE A 113 -2.56 -12.10 0.54
N GLU A 114 -1.81 -13.21 0.58
CA GLU A 114 -1.19 -13.85 -0.58
C GLU A 114 -0.37 -12.86 -1.42
N VAL A 115 0.42 -12.02 -0.75
CA VAL A 115 1.26 -11.01 -1.40
C VAL A 115 2.38 -11.73 -2.14
N THR A 116 2.50 -11.51 -3.45
CA THR A 116 3.55 -12.13 -4.29
C THR A 116 4.53 -11.11 -4.87
N SER A 117 4.32 -9.83 -4.59
CA SER A 117 5.08 -8.70 -5.17
C SER A 117 5.28 -7.59 -4.15
N SER A 118 6.37 -6.84 -4.30
CA SER A 118 6.62 -5.63 -3.52
C SER A 118 6.66 -4.42 -4.46
N PRO A 119 5.97 -3.31 -4.12
CA PRO A 119 4.92 -3.22 -3.12
C PRO A 119 3.65 -3.93 -3.62
N THR A 120 2.77 -4.28 -2.70
CA THR A 120 1.36 -4.58 -3.00
C THR A 120 0.49 -3.65 -2.18
N ILE A 121 -0.38 -2.90 -2.87
CA ILE A 121 -1.35 -1.98 -2.27
C ILE A 121 -2.71 -2.65 -2.39
N LEU A 122 -3.36 -2.91 -1.26
CA LEU A 122 -4.64 -3.58 -1.13
C LEU A 122 -5.71 -2.52 -0.83
N VAL A 123 -6.86 -2.62 -1.49
CA VAL A 123 -8.01 -1.74 -1.26
C VAL A 123 -9.16 -2.60 -0.73
N PHE A 124 -9.72 -2.19 0.41
CA PHE A 124 -10.78 -2.89 1.12
C PHE A 124 -12.05 -2.05 1.16
N SER A 125 -13.21 -2.68 1.02
CA SER A 125 -14.52 -2.09 1.29
C SER A 125 -14.74 -1.91 2.80
N ARG A 126 -15.85 -1.25 3.14
CA ARG A 126 -16.30 -1.04 4.52
C ARG A 126 -16.52 -2.33 5.29
N GLU A 127 -16.97 -3.38 4.61
CA GLU A 127 -17.15 -4.72 5.18
C GLU A 127 -15.80 -5.41 5.44
N GLY A 128 -14.69 -4.81 4.99
CA GLY A 128 -13.35 -5.34 5.14
C GLY A 128 -12.97 -6.37 4.09
N HIS A 129 -13.73 -6.51 3.01
CA HIS A 129 -13.38 -7.37 1.89
C HIS A 129 -12.45 -6.66 0.92
N GLU A 130 -11.45 -7.36 0.39
CA GLU A 130 -10.61 -6.80 -0.65
C GLU A 130 -11.38 -6.65 -1.96
N ILE A 131 -11.42 -5.43 -2.50
CA ILE A 131 -12.10 -5.09 -3.75
C ILE A 131 -11.12 -4.93 -4.92
N GLY A 132 -9.83 -4.79 -4.61
CA GLY A 132 -8.79 -4.68 -5.62
C GLY A 132 -7.41 -4.48 -5.02
N ARG A 133 -6.39 -4.62 -5.86
CA ARG A 133 -5.00 -4.40 -5.48
C ARG A 133 -4.13 -3.92 -6.63
N ILE A 134 -3.10 -3.15 -6.29
CA ILE A 134 -2.06 -2.69 -7.20
C ILE A 134 -0.78 -3.49 -6.90
N LYS A 135 -0.30 -4.23 -7.91
CA LYS A 135 0.92 -5.03 -7.81
C LYS A 135 2.07 -4.28 -8.49
N THR A 136 3.04 -3.86 -7.68
CA THR A 136 4.22 -3.05 -8.02
C THR A 136 3.96 -1.62 -8.47
N ARG A 137 3.21 -1.42 -9.56
CA ARG A 137 2.95 -0.12 -10.16
C ARG A 137 1.52 -0.03 -10.72
N PRO A 138 1.00 1.19 -10.91
CA PRO A 138 -0.25 1.41 -11.62
C PRO A 138 -0.25 0.75 -13.02
N ARG A 139 -1.38 0.17 -13.41
CA ARG A 139 -1.65 -0.46 -14.72
C ARG A 139 -2.84 0.13 -15.46
N MET A 140 -3.81 0.69 -14.75
CA MET A 140 -5.05 1.24 -15.31
C MET A 140 -4.97 2.77 -15.43
N MET A 141 -4.28 3.41 -14.48
CA MET A 141 -4.15 4.86 -14.39
C MET A 141 -2.66 5.26 -14.36
N PRO A 142 -2.31 6.53 -14.68
CA PRO A 142 -0.91 6.93 -14.75
C PRO A 142 -0.27 7.11 -13.36
N THR A 143 -1.05 7.36 -12.31
CA THR A 143 -0.55 7.56 -10.94
C THR A 143 -1.16 6.59 -9.92
N MET A 144 -0.57 6.52 -8.72
CA MET A 144 -1.01 5.61 -7.67
C MET A 144 -2.37 6.03 -7.09
N GLU A 145 -2.52 7.33 -6.80
CA GLU A 145 -3.75 7.93 -6.30
C GLU A 145 -4.92 7.74 -7.26
N GLU A 146 -4.69 7.90 -8.56
CA GLU A 146 -5.73 7.70 -9.58
C GLU A 146 -6.12 6.23 -9.70
N GLU A 147 -5.16 5.29 -9.58
CA GLU A 147 -5.49 3.87 -9.67
C GLU A 147 -6.27 3.37 -8.44
N ILE A 148 -5.91 3.84 -7.24
CA ILE A 148 -6.70 3.56 -6.03
C ILE A 148 -8.12 4.07 -6.21
N LEU A 149 -8.28 5.33 -6.67
CA LEU A 149 -9.58 5.92 -6.94
C LEU A 149 -10.36 5.09 -7.97
N LYS A 150 -9.71 4.68 -9.07
CA LYS A 150 -10.34 3.88 -10.13
C LYS A 150 -10.85 2.53 -9.61
N ILE A 151 -10.08 1.85 -8.75
CA ILE A 151 -10.49 0.59 -8.11
C ILE A 151 -11.78 0.80 -7.30
N ILE A 152 -11.86 1.89 -6.54
CA ILE A 152 -13.03 2.22 -5.73
C ILE A 152 -14.23 2.55 -6.62
N GLU A 153 -14.07 3.41 -7.63
CA GLU A 153 -15.15 3.81 -8.54
C GLU A 153 -15.71 2.63 -9.36
N ASP A 154 -14.84 1.70 -9.77
CA ASP A 154 -15.27 0.48 -10.46
C ASP A 154 -16.07 -0.45 -9.54
N HIS A 155 -15.75 -0.49 -8.24
CA HIS A 155 -16.49 -1.25 -7.26
C HIS A 155 -17.88 -0.63 -7.00
N GLU A 156 -17.95 0.69 -6.80
CA GLU A 156 -19.21 1.43 -6.65
C GLU A 156 -20.14 1.23 -7.86
N SER A 157 -19.60 1.29 -9.07
CA SER A 157 -20.38 1.13 -10.32
C SER A 157 -20.94 -0.29 -10.54
N GLN A 158 -20.48 -1.28 -9.77
CA GLN A 158 -20.98 -2.66 -9.80
C GLN A 158 -21.95 -2.98 -8.66
N ALA A 159 -22.07 -2.07 -7.69
CA ALA A 159 -22.99 -2.19 -6.56
C ALA A 159 -24.39 -1.61 -6.85
N ASP A 160 -24.50 -0.80 -7.93
CA ASP A 160 -25.75 -0.31 -8.53
C ASP A 160 -26.38 -1.32 -9.50
#